data_AF-A0A7W7SZB3-F1
#
_entry.id   AF-A0A7W7SZB3-F1
#
_cell.length_a   1.000
_cell.length_b   1.000
_cell.length_c   1.000
_cell.angle_alpha   90.00
_cell.angle_beta   90.00
_cell.angle_gamma   90.00
#
_symmetry.space_group_name_H-M   'P 1'
#
loop_
_entity.id
_entity.type
_entity.pdbx_description
1 polymer ?
#
loop_
_entity_poly.entity_id
_entity_poly.type
_entity_poly.pdbx_seq_one_letter_code
_entity_poly.pdbx_strand_id
1 'polypeptide(L)'
;MDTPEILRRSFPDWDVETDHPAAYVSETGDAVQALMYSYLIWPALIERHGAVFLALDGNESEDFAERMGRPTPFVHPDWPALSWVDYVASFNFYEVPHLFRMLRGPAEVYDPSHEALGVVLREAWAARLAAAYPDRRFAVDLLENDGTMALRIVVRQTFPELVAPEGYDPRRRGIIAGPSGA
;
A
#
# COMPACT_ATOMS: atom_id res chain seq x y z
N MET A 1 -9.42 18.93 1.17
CA MET A 1 -10.32 19.21 0.04
C MET A 1 -11.42 18.17 0.09
N ASP A 2 -12.68 18.54 -0.14
CA ASP A 2 -13.79 17.56 -0.13
C ASP A 2 -13.75 16.71 -1.41
N THR A 3 -14.01 15.40 -1.32
CA THR A 3 -13.94 14.47 -2.47
C THR A 3 -14.75 14.94 -3.69
N PRO A 4 -15.96 15.51 -3.56
CA PRO A 4 -16.71 16.08 -4.67
C PRO A 4 -15.97 17.20 -5.43
N GLU A 5 -15.21 18.05 -4.72
CA GLU A 5 -14.46 19.14 -5.35
C GLU A 5 -13.32 18.63 -6.24
N ILE A 6 -12.61 17.61 -5.79
CA ILE A 6 -11.56 16.92 -6.55
C ILE A 6 -12.11 16.35 -7.86
N LEU A 7 -13.27 15.68 -7.76
CA LEU A 7 -13.89 15.06 -8.93
C LEU A 7 -14.38 16.11 -9.93
N ARG A 8 -14.96 17.23 -9.47
CA ARG A 8 -15.39 18.34 -10.33
C ARG A 8 -14.24 18.92 -11.15
N ARG A 9 -13.07 19.11 -10.52
CA ARG A 9 -11.87 19.61 -11.22
C ARG A 9 -11.30 18.61 -12.22
N SER A 10 -11.45 17.32 -11.95
CA SER A 10 -10.92 16.25 -12.80
C SER A 10 -11.84 15.87 -13.95
N PHE A 11 -13.15 16.13 -13.81
CA PHE A 11 -14.18 15.84 -14.79
C PHE A 11 -15.07 17.08 -14.95
N PRO A 12 -14.60 18.14 -15.64
CA PRO A 12 -15.31 19.42 -15.72
C PRO A 12 -16.64 19.33 -16.47
N ASP A 13 -16.82 18.33 -17.33
CA ASP A 13 -18.05 18.07 -18.07
C ASP A 13 -19.09 17.28 -17.25
N TRP A 14 -18.74 16.85 -16.02
CA TRP A 14 -19.62 16.10 -15.13
C TRP A 14 -20.29 17.04 -14.11
N ASP A 15 -21.62 17.03 -14.04
CA ASP A 15 -22.39 17.84 -13.08
C ASP A 15 -22.40 17.19 -11.69
N VAL A 16 -21.37 17.49 -10.89
CA VAL A 16 -21.18 16.96 -9.54
C VAL A 16 -22.27 17.39 -8.55
N GLU A 17 -23.08 18.41 -8.84
CA GLU A 17 -24.12 18.88 -7.92
C GLU A 17 -25.41 18.08 -8.00
N THR A 18 -25.68 17.47 -9.17
CA THR A 18 -26.89 16.67 -9.39
C THR A 18 -26.61 15.17 -9.46
N ASP A 19 -25.38 14.78 -9.78
CA ASP A 19 -25.04 13.38 -10.02
C ASP A 19 -24.13 12.80 -8.92
N HIS A 20 -24.49 11.61 -8.44
CA HIS A 20 -23.64 10.84 -7.54
C HIS A 20 -22.45 10.25 -8.34
N PRO A 21 -21.20 10.23 -7.82
CA PRO A 21 -20.05 9.66 -8.55
C PRO A 21 -20.30 8.25 -9.10
N ALA A 22 -21.05 7.43 -8.35
CA ALA A 22 -21.43 6.09 -8.79
C ALA A 22 -22.31 6.07 -10.05
N ALA A 23 -23.16 7.10 -10.26
CA ALA A 23 -23.98 7.21 -11.47
C ALA A 23 -23.10 7.45 -12.71
N TYR A 24 -22.15 8.39 -12.61
CA TYR A 24 -21.19 8.66 -13.68
C TYR A 24 -20.35 7.43 -14.05
N VAL A 25 -19.81 6.73 -13.04
CA VAL A 25 -19.04 5.49 -13.26
C VAL A 25 -19.92 4.40 -13.88
N SER A 26 -21.20 4.33 -13.54
CA SER A 26 -22.13 3.34 -14.12
C SER A 26 -22.46 3.64 -15.59
N GLU A 27 -22.43 4.91 -16.00
CA GLU A 27 -22.69 5.31 -17.39
C GLU A 27 -21.44 5.20 -18.29
N THR A 28 -20.28 5.62 -17.76
CA THR A 28 -19.05 5.78 -18.56
C THR A 28 -18.03 4.65 -18.36
N GLY A 29 -18.12 3.93 -17.25
CA GLY A 29 -17.23 2.85 -16.91
C GLY A 29 -17.62 1.53 -17.56
N ASP A 30 -16.70 0.58 -17.51
CA ASP A 30 -16.95 -0.79 -17.93
C ASP A 30 -16.60 -1.80 -16.83
N ALA A 31 -17.24 -2.97 -16.88
CA ALA A 31 -17.08 -4.01 -15.86
C ALA A 31 -15.65 -4.58 -15.81
N VAL A 32 -14.89 -4.52 -16.91
CA VAL A 32 -13.51 -5.02 -16.95
C VAL A 32 -12.59 -4.07 -16.19
N GLN A 33 -12.71 -2.76 -16.38
CA GLN A 33 -12.01 -1.75 -15.60
C GLN A 33 -12.38 -1.83 -14.12
N ALA A 34 -13.67 -1.98 -13.79
CA ALA A 34 -14.12 -2.14 -12.42
C ALA A 34 -13.47 -3.38 -11.75
N LEU A 35 -13.42 -4.50 -12.49
CA LEU A 35 -12.74 -5.70 -12.02
C LEU A 35 -11.24 -5.48 -11.81
N MET A 36 -10.55 -4.75 -12.70
CA MET A 36 -9.14 -4.41 -12.52
C MET A 36 -8.91 -3.57 -11.25
N TYR A 37 -9.71 -2.53 -11.01
CA TYR A 37 -9.59 -1.71 -9.80
C TYR A 37 -9.95 -2.47 -8.52
N SER A 38 -10.78 -3.51 -8.61
CA SER A 38 -11.11 -4.35 -7.45
C SER A 38 -9.89 -5.06 -6.86
N TYR A 39 -8.87 -5.39 -7.67
CA TYR A 39 -7.62 -5.97 -7.18
C TYR A 39 -6.77 -4.97 -6.40
N LEU A 40 -6.88 -3.67 -6.69
CA LEU A 40 -6.21 -2.63 -5.91
C LEU A 40 -6.92 -2.41 -4.57
N ILE A 41 -8.25 -2.32 -4.60
CA ILE A 41 -9.08 -2.02 -3.41
C ILE A 41 -9.14 -3.23 -2.48
N TRP A 42 -9.20 -4.43 -3.04
CA TRP A 42 -9.37 -5.69 -2.32
C TRP A 42 -8.31 -6.70 -2.71
N PRO A 43 -7.05 -6.47 -2.31
CA PRO A 43 -5.93 -7.22 -2.86
C PRO A 43 -5.93 -8.69 -2.44
N ALA A 44 -5.25 -9.49 -3.26
CA ALA A 44 -4.87 -10.83 -2.87
C ALA A 44 -3.92 -10.74 -1.66
N LEU A 45 -4.00 -11.74 -0.79
CA LEU A 45 -3.16 -11.83 0.41
C LEU A 45 -2.31 -13.09 0.31
N ILE A 46 -1.02 -12.94 0.54
CA ILE A 46 -0.06 -14.03 0.45
C ILE A 46 0.55 -14.25 1.83
N GLU A 47 0.54 -15.50 2.31
CA GLU A 47 1.18 -15.85 3.57
C GLU A 47 2.52 -16.59 3.35
N ARG A 48 3.58 -16.10 3.99
CA ARG A 48 4.92 -16.70 3.99
C ARG A 48 5.62 -16.46 5.33
N HIS A 49 6.22 -17.50 5.90
CA HIS A 49 6.98 -17.43 7.16
C HIS A 49 6.22 -16.71 8.29
N GLY A 50 4.91 -16.95 8.41
CA GLY A 50 4.04 -16.30 9.40
C GLY A 50 3.68 -14.85 9.11
N ALA A 51 4.27 -14.22 8.09
CA ALA A 51 3.94 -12.88 7.62
C ALA A 51 2.88 -12.91 6.51
N VAL A 52 2.07 -11.85 6.43
CA VAL A 52 1.07 -11.62 5.39
C VAL A 52 1.51 -10.46 4.51
N PHE A 53 1.45 -10.64 3.20
CA PHE A 53 1.81 -9.67 2.18
C PHE A 53 0.59 -9.28 1.35
N LEU A 54 0.45 -8.01 1.02
CA LEU A 54 -0.53 -7.54 0.05
C LEU A 54 0.02 -7.76 -1.35
N ALA A 55 -0.77 -8.40 -2.21
CA ALA A 55 -0.40 -8.64 -3.60
C ALA A 55 -1.22 -7.74 -4.53
N LEU A 56 -0.60 -6.65 -4.97
CA LEU A 56 -1.16 -5.64 -5.86
C LEU A 56 -0.80 -5.90 -7.33
N ASP A 57 0.39 -6.42 -7.61
CA ASP A 57 0.87 -6.67 -8.97
C ASP A 57 0.94 -8.16 -9.35
N GLY A 58 0.78 -9.05 -8.37
CA GLY A 58 0.72 -10.50 -8.55
C GLY A 58 2.09 -11.19 -8.50
N ASN A 59 3.19 -10.46 -8.35
CA ASN A 59 4.54 -11.00 -8.31
C ASN A 59 5.13 -10.99 -6.88
N GLU A 60 4.38 -10.55 -5.87
CA GLU A 60 4.94 -10.30 -4.53
C GLU A 60 5.50 -11.57 -3.87
N SER A 61 4.94 -12.75 -4.15
CA SER A 61 5.53 -14.01 -3.67
C SER A 61 6.89 -14.31 -4.31
N GLU A 62 7.06 -13.97 -5.59
CA GLU A 62 8.30 -14.22 -6.33
C GLU A 62 9.35 -13.18 -5.92
N ASP A 63 8.98 -11.91 -5.85
CA ASP A 63 9.83 -10.82 -5.37
C ASP A 63 10.33 -11.06 -3.94
N PHE A 64 9.45 -11.54 -3.06
CA PHE A 64 9.82 -11.93 -1.70
C PHE A 64 10.83 -13.10 -1.72
N ALA A 65 10.54 -14.16 -2.46
CA ALA A 65 11.41 -15.33 -2.54
C ALA A 65 12.78 -14.96 -3.13
N GLU A 66 12.81 -14.12 -4.16
CA GLU A 66 14.02 -13.64 -4.79
C GLU A 66 14.86 -12.80 -3.81
N ARG A 67 14.25 -11.82 -3.14
CA ARG A 67 14.96 -10.96 -2.17
C ARG A 67 15.46 -11.74 -0.96
N MET A 68 14.76 -12.78 -0.54
CA MET A 68 15.22 -13.71 0.50
C MET A 68 16.33 -14.64 0.00
N GLY A 69 16.31 -15.05 -1.27
CA GLY A 69 17.33 -15.91 -1.86
C GLY A 69 18.64 -15.21 -2.18
N ARG A 70 18.62 -13.89 -2.40
CA ARG A 70 19.82 -13.11 -2.73
C ARG A 70 20.83 -13.11 -1.57
N PRO A 71 22.13 -13.34 -1.85
CA PRO A 71 23.19 -13.15 -0.87
C PRO A 71 23.15 -11.73 -0.32
N THR A 72 23.33 -11.58 0.99
CA THR A 72 23.40 -10.27 1.61
C THR A 72 24.63 -9.53 1.06
N PRO A 73 24.48 -8.36 0.41
CA PRO A 73 25.60 -7.64 -0.17
C PRO A 73 26.60 -7.22 0.91
N PHE A 74 27.81 -6.80 0.50
CA PHE A 74 28.79 -6.22 1.42
C PHE A 74 28.16 -5.05 2.19
N VAL A 75 27.87 -5.30 3.45
CA VAL A 75 27.19 -4.38 4.35
C VAL A 75 28.22 -3.44 4.97
N HIS A 76 27.93 -2.14 4.97
CA HIS A 76 28.71 -1.19 5.74
C HIS A 76 28.64 -1.57 7.24
N PRO A 77 29.77 -1.66 7.95
CA PRO A 77 29.81 -2.15 9.34
C PRO A 77 28.93 -1.33 10.30
N ASP A 78 28.68 -0.05 9.99
CA ASP A 78 27.90 0.86 10.83
C ASP A 78 26.39 0.83 10.56
N TRP A 79 25.91 0.01 9.62
CA TRP A 79 24.48 -0.07 9.33
C TRP A 79 23.74 -0.90 10.38
N PRO A 80 22.61 -0.41 10.92
CA PRO A 80 21.86 -1.15 11.92
C PRO A 80 21.36 -2.50 11.39
N ALA A 81 21.22 -3.44 12.31
CA ALA A 81 20.54 -4.70 12.04
C ALA A 81 19.08 -4.41 11.66
N LEU A 82 18.60 -5.04 10.58
CA LEU A 82 17.21 -4.96 10.19
C LEU A 82 16.44 -6.09 10.87
N SER A 83 15.44 -5.74 11.68
CA SER A 83 14.57 -6.75 12.30
C SER A 83 13.75 -7.48 11.23
N TRP A 84 13.29 -8.70 11.53
CA TRP A 84 12.39 -9.42 10.63
C TRP A 84 11.08 -8.66 10.41
N VAL A 85 10.57 -7.98 11.45
CA VAL A 85 9.38 -7.14 11.38
C VAL A 85 9.58 -6.00 10.37
N ASP A 86 10.70 -5.27 10.46
CA ASP A 86 10.99 -4.16 9.55
C ASP A 86 11.27 -4.65 8.13
N TYR A 87 11.89 -5.82 7.98
CA TYR A 87 12.08 -6.44 6.67
C TYR A 87 10.74 -6.79 6.02
N VAL A 88 9.82 -7.44 6.73
CA VAL A 88 8.46 -7.72 6.24
C VAL A 88 7.71 -6.43 5.91
N ALA A 89 7.78 -5.42 6.79
CA ALA A 89 7.14 -4.13 6.56
C ALA A 89 7.63 -3.44 5.27
N SER A 90 8.89 -3.67 4.86
CA SER A 90 9.44 -3.11 3.62
C SER A 90 8.82 -3.66 2.32
N PHE A 91 8.08 -4.78 2.39
CA PHE A 91 7.28 -5.30 1.27
C PHE A 91 5.84 -4.80 1.29
N ASN A 92 5.34 -4.42 2.47
CA ASN A 92 3.99 -3.94 2.69
C ASN A 92 3.96 -2.40 2.77
N PHE A 93 4.72 -1.78 1.87
CA PHE A 93 4.94 -0.34 1.79
C PHE A 93 4.60 0.14 0.38
N TYR A 94 3.64 1.05 0.27
CA TYR A 94 3.16 1.52 -1.03
C TYR A 94 3.01 3.03 -1.04
N GLU A 95 3.72 3.69 -1.96
CA GLU A 95 3.52 5.10 -2.25
C GLU A 95 2.28 5.27 -3.15
N VAL A 96 1.27 5.98 -2.66
CA VAL A 96 -0.03 6.09 -3.34
C VAL A 96 0.11 6.64 -4.77
N PRO A 97 0.94 7.66 -5.05
CA PRO A 97 1.14 8.14 -6.42
C PRO A 97 1.78 7.10 -7.36
N HIS A 98 2.53 6.14 -6.82
CA HIS A 98 3.22 5.11 -7.60
C HIS A 98 2.35 3.86 -7.85
N LEU A 99 1.17 3.78 -7.25
CA LEU A 99 0.17 2.75 -7.59
C LEU A 99 -0.35 2.92 -9.02
N PHE A 100 -0.25 4.12 -9.59
CA PHE A 100 -0.67 4.42 -10.95
C PHE A 100 0.49 4.99 -11.75
N ARG A 101 0.64 4.55 -13.00
CA ARG A 101 1.64 5.11 -13.92
C ARG A 101 1.21 6.44 -14.55
N MET A 102 -0.09 6.73 -14.53
CA MET A 102 -0.66 7.92 -15.14
C MET A 102 -1.15 8.88 -14.07
N LEU A 103 -0.57 10.08 -14.03
CA LEU A 103 -1.08 11.21 -13.27
C LEU A 103 -1.89 12.09 -14.21
N ARG A 104 -3.14 12.39 -13.85
CA ARG A 104 -3.99 13.32 -14.61
C ARG A 104 -4.00 14.67 -13.92
N GLY A 105 -3.71 15.72 -14.68
CA GLY A 105 -3.80 17.11 -14.21
C GLY A 105 -2.55 17.61 -13.47
N PRO A 106 -2.59 18.87 -13.02
CA PRO A 106 -1.49 19.50 -12.28
C PRO A 106 -1.38 18.96 -10.83
N ALA A 107 -0.25 19.24 -10.17
CA ALA A 107 0.04 18.81 -8.79
C ALA A 107 -1.05 19.15 -7.77
N GLU A 108 -1.62 20.33 -7.91
CA GLU A 108 -2.70 20.87 -7.09
C GLU A 108 -4.01 20.06 -7.17
N VAL A 109 -4.13 19.14 -8.12
CA VAL A 109 -5.28 18.24 -8.28
C VAL A 109 -4.95 16.84 -7.81
N TYR A 110 -3.76 16.32 -8.14
CA TYR A 110 -3.43 14.93 -7.79
C TYR A 110 -3.05 14.75 -6.33
N ASP A 111 -2.43 15.73 -5.63
CA ASP A 111 -2.06 15.55 -4.22
C ASP A 111 -3.29 15.32 -3.32
N PRO A 112 -4.35 16.15 -3.37
CA PRO A 112 -5.59 15.87 -2.63
C PRO A 112 -6.29 14.58 -3.09
N SER A 113 -6.16 14.21 -4.37
CA SER A 113 -6.71 12.96 -4.89
C SER A 113 -6.02 11.74 -4.28
N HIS A 114 -4.69 11.77 -4.16
CA HIS A 114 -3.91 10.71 -3.53
C HIS A 114 -4.22 10.60 -2.04
N GLU A 115 -4.40 11.71 -1.34
CA GLU A 115 -4.85 11.72 0.07
C GLU A 115 -6.21 11.04 0.23
N ALA A 116 -7.21 11.47 -0.55
CA ALA A 116 -8.54 10.89 -0.50
C ALA A 116 -8.52 9.39 -0.83
N LEU A 117 -7.79 9.00 -1.87
CA LEU A 117 -7.61 7.59 -2.22
C LEU A 117 -6.88 6.79 -1.13
N GLY A 118 -5.84 7.38 -0.53
CA GLY A 118 -5.07 6.76 0.55
C GLY A 118 -5.93 6.40 1.75
N VAL A 119 -6.90 7.25 2.12
CA VAL A 119 -7.89 6.96 3.17
C VAL A 119 -8.76 5.77 2.80
N VAL A 120 -9.28 5.73 1.57
CA VAL A 120 -10.12 4.62 1.08
C VAL A 120 -9.35 3.31 1.08
N LEU A 121 -8.12 3.30 0.56
CA LEU A 121 -7.26 2.11 0.51
C LEU A 121 -6.91 1.63 1.91
N ARG A 122 -6.57 2.54 2.84
CA ARG A 122 -6.30 2.21 4.24
C ARG A 122 -7.46 1.43 4.85
N GLU A 123 -8.68 1.92 4.69
CA GLU A 123 -9.88 1.31 5.25
C GLU A 123 -10.23 -0.02 4.58
N ALA A 124 -10.18 -0.07 3.25
CA ALA A 124 -10.45 -1.27 2.49
C ALA A 124 -9.45 -2.39 2.81
N TRP A 125 -8.15 -2.07 2.88
CA TRP A 125 -7.10 -3.04 3.20
C TRP A 125 -7.18 -3.51 4.66
N ALA A 126 -7.48 -2.61 5.60
CA ALA A 126 -7.71 -2.99 6.99
C ALA A 126 -8.89 -3.98 7.12
N ALA A 127 -10.01 -3.69 6.44
CA ALA A 127 -11.17 -4.58 6.41
C ALA A 127 -10.84 -5.92 5.74
N ARG A 128 -10.10 -5.90 4.63
CA ARG A 128 -9.65 -7.10 3.90
C ARG A 128 -8.81 -8.02 4.78
N LEU A 129 -7.85 -7.47 5.52
CA LEU A 129 -6.97 -8.20 6.42
C LEU A 129 -7.75 -8.79 7.61
N ALA A 130 -8.63 -8.00 8.23
CA ALA A 130 -9.46 -8.45 9.35
C ALA A 130 -10.42 -9.58 8.94
N ALA A 131 -11.00 -9.50 7.74
CA ALA A 131 -11.88 -10.54 7.21
C ALA A 131 -11.13 -11.84 6.88
N ALA A 132 -9.90 -11.74 6.37
CA ALA A 132 -9.10 -12.90 5.97
C ALA A 132 -8.44 -13.63 7.15
N TYR A 133 -8.04 -12.87 8.17
CA TYR A 133 -7.23 -13.34 9.29
C TYR A 133 -7.84 -12.86 10.62
N PRO A 134 -8.99 -13.42 11.02
CA PRO A 134 -9.73 -12.95 12.21
C PRO A 134 -8.94 -13.09 13.52
N ASP A 135 -7.97 -14.01 13.56
CA ASP A 135 -7.12 -14.26 14.74
C ASP A 135 -5.85 -13.41 14.78
N ARG A 136 -5.66 -12.51 13.79
CA ARG A 136 -4.50 -11.62 13.68
C ARG A 136 -4.93 -10.17 13.79
N ARG A 137 -3.97 -9.31 14.14
CA ARG A 137 -4.18 -7.85 14.16
C ARG A 137 -3.16 -7.20 13.25
N PHE A 138 -3.63 -6.21 12.50
CA PHE A 138 -2.83 -5.42 11.58
C PHE A 138 -3.06 -3.95 11.86
N ALA A 139 -2.00 -3.16 11.73
CA ALA A 139 -2.07 -1.71 11.58
C ALA A 139 -1.92 -1.38 10.09
N VAL A 140 -2.84 -0.57 9.58
CA VAL A 140 -2.75 0.00 8.23
C VAL A 140 -2.68 1.51 8.42
N ASP A 141 -1.48 2.04 8.29
CA ASP A 141 -1.17 3.44 8.57
C ASP A 141 -1.03 4.22 7.27
N LEU A 142 -1.62 5.42 7.24
CA LEU A 142 -1.37 6.39 6.19
C LEU A 142 -0.34 7.39 6.72
N LEU A 143 0.84 7.42 6.12
CA LEU A 143 1.91 8.33 6.50
C LEU A 143 1.99 9.46 5.46
N GLU A 144 1.98 10.69 5.97
CA GLU A 144 2.04 11.90 5.15
C GLU A 144 3.37 12.02 4.39
N ASN A 145 3.34 12.86 3.35
CA ASN A 145 4.52 13.25 2.59
C ASN A 145 5.47 14.03 3.52
N ASP A 146 6.72 13.58 3.63
CA ASP A 146 7.75 14.17 4.50
C ASP A 146 8.81 14.96 3.73
N GLY A 147 8.55 15.27 2.46
CA GLY A 147 9.48 15.92 1.53
C GLY A 147 10.52 14.98 0.92
N THR A 148 10.69 13.77 1.47
CA THR A 148 11.58 12.74 0.91
C THR A 148 10.79 11.65 0.19
N MET A 149 9.66 11.24 0.77
CA MET A 149 8.75 10.25 0.21
C MET A 149 7.36 10.85 0.04
N ALA A 150 6.65 10.38 -0.98
CA ALA A 150 5.25 10.74 -1.16
C ALA A 150 4.35 10.12 -0.08
N LEU A 151 3.07 10.50 -0.10
CA LEU A 151 2.03 9.86 0.71
C LEU A 151 2.08 8.33 0.52
N ARG A 152 2.09 7.61 1.65
CA ARG A 152 2.36 6.17 1.66
C ARG A 152 1.44 5.43 2.63
N ILE A 153 1.09 4.20 2.25
CA ILE A 153 0.36 3.27 3.09
C ILE A 153 1.33 2.20 3.58
N VAL A 154 1.32 1.93 4.88
CA VAL A 154 2.15 0.92 5.51
C VAL A 154 1.27 -0.09 6.22
N VAL A 155 1.46 -1.37 5.91
CA VAL A 155 0.76 -2.47 6.58
C VAL A 155 1.73 -3.22 7.49
N ARG A 156 1.39 -3.31 8.78
CA ARG A 156 2.17 -4.02 9.78
C ARG A 156 1.30 -5.03 10.52
N GLN A 157 1.78 -6.27 10.66
CA GLN A 157 1.15 -7.21 11.60
C GLN A 157 1.56 -6.82 13.02
N THR A 158 0.58 -6.54 13.88
CA THR A 158 0.78 -6.19 15.28
C THR A 158 0.51 -7.36 16.21
N PHE A 159 -0.21 -8.39 15.74
CA PHE A 159 -0.40 -9.64 16.47
C PHE A 159 -0.70 -10.82 15.52
N PRO A 160 -0.18 -12.03 15.77
CA PRO A 160 0.89 -12.32 16.73
C PRO A 160 2.20 -11.64 16.32
N GLU A 161 3.16 -11.57 17.24
CA GLU A 161 4.49 -11.04 16.92
C GLU A 161 5.14 -11.91 15.82
N LEU A 162 5.77 -11.25 14.84
CA LEU A 162 6.45 -11.95 13.77
C LEU A 162 7.78 -12.50 14.25
N VAL A 163 7.97 -13.80 14.10
CA VAL A 163 9.22 -14.49 14.44
C VAL A 163 10.04 -14.69 13.17
N ALA A 164 11.32 -14.31 13.22
CA ALA A 164 12.24 -14.48 12.10
C ALA A 164 12.36 -15.98 11.73
N PRO A 165 12.26 -16.33 10.44
CA PRO A 165 12.51 -17.71 10.02
C PRO A 165 13.97 -18.09 10.26
N GLU A 166 14.22 -19.41 10.38
CA GLU A 166 15.57 -19.93 10.47
C GLU A 166 16.42 -19.48 9.27
N GLY A 167 17.65 -19.03 9.54
CA GLY A 167 18.56 -18.52 8.51
C GLY A 167 18.31 -17.08 8.07
N TYR A 168 17.39 -16.34 8.72
CA TYR A 168 17.28 -14.90 8.50
C TYR A 168 18.58 -14.18 8.85
N ASP A 169 19.07 -13.35 7.92
CA ASP A 169 20.28 -12.55 8.10
C ASP A 169 19.89 -11.10 8.42
N PRO A 170 20.16 -10.59 9.65
CA PRO A 170 19.81 -9.23 10.05
C PRO A 170 20.62 -8.16 9.27
N ARG A 171 21.60 -8.56 8.46
CA ARG A 171 22.31 -7.68 7.53
C ARG A 171 21.52 -7.40 6.25
N ARG A 172 20.35 -8.04 6.05
CA ARG A 172 19.43 -7.72 4.95
C ARG A 172 18.96 -6.28 5.01
N ARG A 173 18.52 -5.76 3.86
CA ARG A 173 18.11 -4.36 3.69
C ARG A 173 16.72 -4.30 3.08
N GLY A 174 16.00 -3.25 3.43
CA GLY A 174 14.66 -2.94 2.94
C GLY A 174 14.43 -1.42 3.00
N ILE A 175 13.41 -0.96 2.31
CA ILE A 175 12.94 0.44 2.41
C ILE A 175 12.04 0.50 3.64
N ILE A 176 12.47 1.20 4.69
CA ILE A 176 11.71 1.36 5.93
C ILE A 176 11.05 2.74 5.94
N ALA A 177 9.74 2.77 6.20
CA ALA A 177 8.98 3.98 6.38
C ALA A 177 9.23 4.59 7.78
N GLY A 178 10.38 5.25 7.95
CA GLY A 178 10.75 5.93 9.20
C GLY A 178 10.88 5.01 10.44
N PRO A 179 11.33 5.53 11.59
CA PRO A 179 11.46 4.73 12.79
C PRO A 179 10.08 4.28 13.30
N SER A 180 9.92 2.96 13.45
CA SER A 180 8.88 2.36 14.29
C SER A 180 9.07 2.91 15.71
N GLY A 181 8.23 3.85 16.12
CA GLY A 181 8.27 4.43 17.47
C GLY A 181 8.12 3.33 18.54
N ALA A 182 9.01 3.39 19.53
CA ALA A 182 9.09 2.52 20.69
C ALA A 182 7.85 2.58 21.61
#